data_AF-A0A7X8WMQ5-F1
#
_entry.id   AF-A0A7X8WMQ5-F1
#
_cell.length_a   1.000
_cell.length_b   1.000
_cell.length_c   1.000
_cell.angle_alpha   90.00
_cell.angle_beta   90.00
_cell.angle_gamma   90.00
#
_symmetry.space_group_name_H-M   'P 1'
#
loop_
_entity.id
_entity.type
_entity.pdbx_description
1 polymer ?
#
loop_
_entity_poly.entity_id
_entity_poly.type
_entity_poly.pdbx_seq_one_letter_code
_entity_poly.pdbx_strand_id
1 'polypeptide(L)'
;MIKWRFPSNDHGENKGINDSGVATFRGTPLKSLAREICQNSLDAARCKPVRVDFDVFSIPMTEVPGADVLKDTFQRCLEFWGMQKAISTKEFYTNALAVSEQEKCDFLRISDFNTIGLTGTNGEINTNWTNLTKSSGASDKKGTAGGSYGIGKYAPFACSDFSTVFYSTYNEDEEKAYQGVSRLVTFKREDDETTQGIGYYGEEKNTPVHEELGLDKFFAREKGDYGTDIYIAAYKYATGDWQKSIVISILDGFLGAIWD
;
A
#
# COMPACT_ATOMS: atom_id res chain seq x y z
N MET A 1 -19.18 -10.12 2.80
CA MET A 1 -18.27 -10.44 3.93
C MET A 1 -16.88 -10.01 3.52
N ILE A 2 -16.33 -9.08 4.30
CA ILE A 2 -15.05 -8.43 4.04
C ILE A 2 -13.92 -9.41 4.33
N LYS A 3 -13.06 -9.67 3.34
CA LYS A 3 -11.93 -10.60 3.47
C LYS A 3 -10.88 -10.38 2.40
N TRP A 4 -9.69 -10.93 2.61
CA TRP A 4 -8.68 -11.06 1.57
C TRP A 4 -9.15 -12.02 0.47
N ARG A 5 -8.98 -11.61 -0.79
CA ARG A 5 -9.19 -12.42 -1.97
C ARG A 5 -7.98 -12.29 -2.87
N PHE A 6 -7.45 -13.43 -3.30
CA PHE A 6 -6.34 -13.53 -4.24
C PHE A 6 -6.85 -14.12 -5.55
N PRO A 7 -7.04 -13.31 -6.61
CA PRO A 7 -7.57 -13.78 -7.89
C PRO A 7 -6.68 -14.85 -8.53
N SER A 8 -7.31 -15.84 -9.17
CA SER A 8 -6.60 -16.82 -10.00
C SER A 8 -5.93 -16.11 -11.17
N ASN A 9 -4.76 -16.60 -11.58
CA ASN A 9 -4.13 -16.20 -12.82
C ASN A 9 -4.64 -16.99 -14.03
N ASP A 10 -5.65 -17.86 -13.84
CA ASP A 10 -6.25 -18.71 -14.88
C ASP A 10 -5.20 -19.54 -15.63
N HIS A 11 -4.26 -20.12 -14.86
CA HIS A 11 -3.08 -20.83 -15.36
C HIS A 11 -2.18 -20.01 -16.31
N GLY A 12 -2.28 -18.68 -16.24
CA GLY A 12 -1.42 -17.75 -16.96
C GLY A 12 -0.05 -17.57 -16.31
N GLU A 13 0.51 -16.37 -16.44
CA GLU A 13 1.87 -16.07 -15.99
C GLU A 13 2.04 -16.22 -14.47
N ASN A 14 3.17 -16.81 -14.05
CA ASN A 14 3.60 -16.85 -12.66
C ASN A 14 4.49 -15.65 -12.37
N LYS A 15 4.10 -14.83 -11.38
CA LYS A 15 4.86 -13.64 -10.98
C LYS A 15 5.81 -13.96 -9.85
N GLY A 16 7.10 -13.75 -10.09
CA GLY A 16 8.14 -13.86 -9.06
C GLY A 16 8.29 -12.58 -8.25
N ILE A 17 9.19 -12.60 -7.25
CA ILE A 17 9.42 -11.45 -6.37
C ILE A 17 9.95 -10.22 -7.13
N ASN A 18 10.65 -10.43 -8.24
CA ASN A 18 11.17 -9.34 -9.08
C ASN A 18 10.08 -8.66 -9.91
N ASP A 19 9.02 -9.40 -10.29
CA ASP A 19 7.89 -8.89 -11.08
C ASP A 19 6.87 -8.12 -10.22
N SER A 20 6.96 -8.23 -8.90
CA SER A 20 6.07 -7.53 -7.96
C SER A 20 6.20 -6.00 -8.01
N GLY A 21 7.24 -5.46 -8.65
CA GLY A 21 7.59 -4.03 -8.65
C GLY A 21 8.20 -3.53 -7.33
N VAL A 22 8.09 -4.33 -6.26
CA VAL A 22 8.58 -4.04 -4.91
C VAL A 22 10.11 -4.21 -4.82
N ALA A 23 10.67 -5.18 -5.55
CA ALA A 23 12.11 -5.48 -5.54
C ALA A 23 12.98 -4.27 -5.94
N THR A 24 12.51 -3.45 -6.89
CA THR A 24 13.22 -2.26 -7.39
C THR A 24 13.40 -1.17 -6.32
N PHE A 25 12.57 -1.14 -5.27
CA PHE A 25 12.63 -0.10 -4.22
C PHE A 25 13.43 -0.48 -2.97
N ARG A 26 14.02 -1.67 -2.91
CA ARG A 26 14.78 -2.11 -1.72
C ARG A 26 16.00 -1.22 -1.43
N GLY A 27 16.47 -0.40 -2.38
CA GLY A 27 17.63 0.48 -2.20
C GLY A 27 17.39 1.75 -1.39
N THR A 28 16.29 2.50 -1.65
CA THR A 28 15.98 3.77 -0.94
C THR A 28 14.46 3.99 -0.76
N PRO A 29 13.74 3.07 -0.10
CA PRO A 29 12.28 3.05 -0.14
C PRO A 29 11.63 4.25 0.57
N LEU A 30 12.20 4.74 1.68
CA LEU A 30 11.67 5.91 2.39
C LEU A 30 11.76 7.20 1.57
N LYS A 31 12.86 7.38 0.82
CA LYS A 31 13.04 8.56 -0.03
C LYS A 31 12.03 8.60 -1.17
N SER A 32 11.83 7.45 -1.80
CA SER A 32 10.82 7.31 -2.84
C SER A 32 9.40 7.47 -2.29
N LEU A 33 9.12 6.91 -1.10
CA LEU A 33 7.82 7.02 -0.44
C LEU A 33 7.43 8.47 -0.19
N ALA A 34 8.25 9.23 0.56
CA ALA A 34 7.91 10.59 0.94
C ALA A 34 7.69 11.50 -0.28
N ARG A 35 8.58 11.41 -1.27
CA ARG A 35 8.48 12.17 -2.52
C ARG A 35 7.22 11.85 -3.29
N GLU A 36 6.95 10.56 -3.51
CA GLU A 36 5.80 10.10 -4.29
C GLU A 36 4.48 10.51 -3.63
N ILE A 37 4.35 10.34 -2.31
CA ILE A 37 3.12 10.72 -1.61
C ILE A 37 2.91 12.23 -1.67
N CYS A 38 3.94 13.04 -1.39
CA CYS A 38 3.80 14.49 -1.47
C CYS A 38 3.46 14.97 -2.89
N GLN A 39 4.02 14.34 -3.93
CA GLN A 39 3.63 14.63 -5.33
C GLN A 39 2.16 14.29 -5.60
N ASN A 40 1.70 13.11 -5.17
CA ASN A 40 0.31 12.70 -5.36
C ASN A 40 -0.67 13.60 -4.61
N SER A 41 -0.34 14.02 -3.38
CA SER A 41 -1.17 14.96 -2.60
C SER A 41 -1.19 16.36 -3.22
N LEU A 42 -0.09 16.82 -3.82
CA LEU A 42 -0.05 18.08 -4.57
C LEU A 42 -0.88 18.01 -5.87
N ASP A 43 -0.80 16.90 -6.61
CA ASP A 43 -1.61 16.67 -7.82
C ASP A 43 -3.11 16.65 -7.49
N ALA A 44 -3.47 16.19 -6.29
CA ALA A 44 -4.85 16.11 -5.79
C ALA A 44 -5.28 17.36 -4.98
N ALA A 45 -4.48 18.42 -4.95
CA ALA A 45 -4.75 19.60 -4.12
C ALA A 45 -6.09 20.27 -4.46
N ARG A 46 -6.95 20.41 -3.46
CA ARG A 46 -8.23 21.13 -3.53
C ARG A 46 -8.09 22.55 -3.01
N CYS A 47 -7.35 22.72 -1.92
CA CYS A 47 -6.99 24.03 -1.36
C CYS A 47 -5.54 24.02 -0.87
N LYS A 48 -4.98 25.23 -0.68
CA LYS A 48 -3.61 25.42 -0.21
C LYS A 48 -3.61 26.04 1.20
N PRO A 49 -2.68 25.66 2.09
CA PRO A 49 -1.63 24.65 1.87
C PRO A 49 -2.17 23.21 1.94
N VAL A 50 -1.59 22.30 1.15
CA VAL A 50 -1.78 20.85 1.35
C VAL A 50 -0.99 20.44 2.58
N ARG A 51 -1.62 19.65 3.46
CA ARG A 51 -0.97 19.08 4.64
C ARG A 51 -0.86 17.57 4.46
N VAL A 52 0.31 17.01 4.80
CA VAL A 52 0.56 15.56 4.82
C VAL A 52 1.14 15.20 6.18
N ASP A 53 0.41 14.38 6.93
CA ASP A 53 0.81 13.91 8.26
C ASP A 53 1.36 12.48 8.14
N PHE A 54 2.51 12.22 8.77
CA PHE A 54 3.12 10.89 8.87
C PHE A 54 3.11 10.47 10.33
N ASP A 55 2.46 9.36 10.65
CA ASP A 55 2.28 8.87 12.02
C ASP A 55 2.56 7.37 12.11
N VAL A 56 3.35 6.96 13.10
CA VAL A 56 3.64 5.55 13.37
C VAL A 56 2.93 5.12 14.64
N PHE A 57 2.12 4.08 14.53
CA PHE A 57 1.35 3.50 15.63
C PHE A 57 1.40 1.97 15.57
N SER A 58 1.03 1.30 16.67
CA SER A 58 1.00 -0.16 16.74
C SER A 58 -0.37 -0.64 17.19
N ILE A 59 -0.85 -1.73 16.57
CA ILE A 59 -2.06 -2.44 16.99
C ILE A 59 -1.73 -3.88 17.34
N PRO A 60 -2.56 -4.59 18.14
CA PRO A 60 -2.43 -6.03 18.30
C PRO A 60 -2.46 -6.73 16.92
N MET A 61 -1.61 -7.74 16.70
CA MET A 61 -1.58 -8.48 15.43
C MET A 61 -2.95 -9.08 15.08
N THR A 62 -3.73 -9.46 16.10
CA THR A 62 -5.10 -9.96 15.96
C THR A 62 -6.10 -8.91 15.47
N GLU A 63 -5.78 -7.62 15.57
CA GLU A 63 -6.60 -6.52 15.04
C GLU A 63 -6.19 -6.14 13.60
N VAL A 64 -5.12 -6.71 13.04
CA VAL A 64 -4.74 -6.49 11.64
C VAL A 64 -5.79 -7.12 10.72
N PRO A 65 -6.33 -6.39 9.73
CA PRO A 65 -7.41 -6.91 8.89
C PRO A 65 -7.00 -8.18 8.11
N GLY A 66 -7.62 -9.31 8.49
CA GLY A 66 -7.35 -10.62 7.90
C GLY A 66 -5.93 -11.14 8.11
N ALA A 67 -5.34 -10.88 9.29
CA ALA A 67 -3.98 -11.29 9.66
C ALA A 67 -3.73 -12.79 9.48
N ASP A 68 -4.71 -13.62 9.84
CA ASP A 68 -4.70 -15.06 9.69
C ASP A 68 -4.58 -15.48 8.22
N VAL A 69 -5.37 -14.86 7.34
CA VAL A 69 -5.33 -15.11 5.89
C VAL A 69 -4.01 -14.63 5.29
N LEU A 70 -3.48 -13.49 5.74
CA LEU A 70 -2.16 -13.02 5.31
C LEU A 70 -1.06 -13.99 5.72
N LYS A 71 -1.06 -14.46 6.98
CA LYS A 71 -0.09 -15.44 7.49
C LYS A 71 -0.12 -16.74 6.69
N ASP A 72 -1.31 -17.32 6.49
CA ASP A 72 -1.49 -18.52 5.64
C ASP A 72 -0.98 -18.27 4.21
N THR A 73 -1.28 -17.09 3.64
CA THR A 73 -0.79 -16.73 2.31
C THR A 73 0.73 -16.65 2.25
N PHE A 74 1.40 -16.06 3.24
CA PHE A 74 2.87 -15.99 3.29
C PHE A 74 3.49 -17.39 3.34
N GLN A 75 2.89 -18.31 4.10
CA GLN A 75 3.31 -19.71 4.17
C GLN A 75 3.20 -20.38 2.79
N ARG A 76 2.06 -20.21 2.10
CA ARG A 76 1.87 -20.77 0.74
C ARG A 76 2.81 -20.16 -0.29
N CYS A 77 3.10 -18.86 -0.21
CA CYS A 77 4.10 -18.22 -1.05
C CYS A 77 5.50 -18.84 -0.82
N LEU A 78 5.87 -19.06 0.44
CA LEU A 78 7.14 -19.68 0.80
C LEU A 78 7.25 -21.12 0.29
N GLU A 79 6.17 -21.91 0.40
CA GLU A 79 6.11 -23.29 -0.09
C GLU A 79 6.18 -23.37 -1.61
N PHE A 80 5.39 -22.55 -2.32
CA PHE A 80 5.32 -22.55 -3.78
C PHE A 80 6.68 -22.26 -4.43
N TRP A 81 7.45 -21.33 -3.85
CA TRP A 81 8.78 -20.96 -4.36
C TRP A 81 9.94 -21.65 -3.64
N GLY A 82 9.66 -22.46 -2.61
CA GLY A 82 10.68 -23.06 -1.74
C GLY A 82 11.62 -24.05 -2.43
N MET A 83 11.23 -24.61 -3.58
CA MET A 83 12.08 -25.47 -4.41
C MET A 83 13.05 -24.70 -5.31
N GLN A 84 12.83 -23.40 -5.51
CA GLN A 84 13.69 -22.58 -6.37
C GLN A 84 14.85 -21.97 -5.58
N LYS A 85 15.99 -21.76 -6.26
CA LYS A 85 17.21 -21.15 -5.67
C LYS A 85 17.06 -19.65 -5.32
N ALA A 86 15.85 -19.08 -5.38
CA ALA A 86 15.60 -17.66 -5.16
C ALA A 86 15.67 -17.31 -3.66
N ILE A 87 16.88 -17.08 -3.17
CA ILE A 87 17.17 -16.73 -1.76
C ILE A 87 16.30 -15.54 -1.29
N SER A 88 16.12 -14.53 -2.15
CA SER A 88 15.38 -13.30 -1.82
C SER A 88 13.89 -13.50 -1.55
N THR A 89 13.25 -14.47 -2.21
CA THR A 89 11.84 -14.83 -1.97
C THR A 89 11.71 -15.54 -0.62
N LYS A 90 12.61 -16.50 -0.36
CA LYS A 90 12.63 -17.25 0.88
C LYS A 90 12.85 -16.33 2.09
N GLU A 91 13.84 -15.44 2.01
CA GLU A 91 14.12 -14.46 3.06
C GLU A 91 12.93 -13.55 3.34
N PHE A 92 12.30 -13.02 2.29
CA PHE A 92 11.14 -12.14 2.44
C PHE A 92 10.00 -12.82 3.19
N TYR A 93 9.57 -14.00 2.75
CA TYR A 93 8.44 -14.69 3.39
C TYR A 93 8.79 -15.29 4.76
N THR A 94 10.04 -15.70 4.98
CA THR A 94 10.50 -16.09 6.32
C THR A 94 10.38 -14.91 7.30
N ASN A 95 10.80 -13.73 6.87
CA ASN A 95 10.66 -12.51 7.68
C ASN A 95 9.19 -12.12 7.88
N ALA A 96 8.37 -12.14 6.81
CA ALA A 96 6.95 -11.83 6.92
C ALA A 96 6.22 -12.77 7.91
N LEU A 97 6.55 -14.07 7.89
CA LEU A 97 6.03 -15.04 8.85
C LEU A 97 6.47 -14.72 10.28
N ALA A 98 7.77 -14.45 10.50
CA ALA A 98 8.28 -14.08 11.81
C ALA A 98 7.62 -12.80 12.35
N VAL A 99 7.39 -11.80 11.50
CA VAL A 99 6.69 -10.56 11.89
C VAL A 99 5.22 -10.85 12.20
N SER A 100 4.55 -11.72 11.43
CA SER A 100 3.16 -12.12 11.67
C SER A 100 2.92 -12.89 12.99
N GLU A 101 3.99 -13.36 13.63
CA GLU A 101 3.96 -14.06 14.91
C GLU A 101 4.18 -13.14 16.12
N GLN A 102 4.50 -11.87 15.88
CA GLN A 102 4.63 -10.89 16.95
C GLN A 102 3.27 -10.54 17.54
N GLU A 103 3.27 -10.07 18.80
CA GLU A 103 2.05 -9.66 19.51
C GLU A 103 1.42 -8.42 18.87
N LYS A 104 2.24 -7.51 18.34
CA LYS A 104 1.84 -6.24 17.75
C LYS A 104 2.35 -6.10 16.33
N CYS A 105 1.63 -5.31 15.55
CA CYS A 105 2.00 -4.92 14.20
C CYS A 105 2.12 -3.39 14.13
N ASP A 106 3.29 -2.91 13.72
CA ASP A 106 3.52 -1.48 13.51
C ASP A 106 2.97 -1.04 12.15
N PHE A 107 2.35 0.13 12.12
CA PHE A 107 1.82 0.77 10.93
C PHE A 107 2.43 2.15 10.77
N LEU A 108 2.70 2.56 9.53
CA LEU A 108 2.85 3.97 9.17
C LEU A 108 1.54 4.42 8.51
N ARG A 109 0.83 5.35 9.14
CA ARG A 109 -0.25 6.13 8.50
C ARG A 109 0.36 7.34 7.82
N ILE A 110 -0.03 7.57 6.58
CA ILE A 110 0.23 8.81 5.85
C ILE A 110 -1.12 9.39 5.43
N SER A 111 -1.45 10.56 5.96
CA SER A 111 -2.75 11.20 5.75
C SER A 111 -2.55 12.52 5.02
N ASP A 112 -3.19 12.68 3.87
CA ASP A 112 -3.28 14.00 3.23
C ASP A 112 -4.60 14.71 3.55
N PHE A 113 -4.52 16.03 3.53
CA PHE A 113 -5.63 16.95 3.80
C PHE A 113 -5.60 18.09 2.80
N ASN A 114 -6.74 18.75 2.66
CA ASN A 114 -6.94 19.81 1.66
C ASN A 114 -6.78 19.27 0.22
N THR A 115 -7.03 17.98 0.03
CA THR A 115 -7.05 17.30 -1.26
C THR A 115 -8.49 16.89 -1.62
N ILE A 116 -8.71 16.45 -2.86
CA ILE A 116 -10.02 15.94 -3.29
C ILE A 116 -10.34 14.52 -2.76
N GLY A 117 -9.34 13.83 -2.17
CA GLY A 117 -9.43 12.41 -1.85
C GLY A 117 -9.47 11.51 -3.10
N LEU A 118 -9.76 10.22 -2.91
CA LEU A 118 -9.91 9.27 -4.01
C LEU A 118 -11.37 9.20 -4.46
N THR A 119 -11.68 9.89 -5.56
CA THR A 119 -13.01 9.85 -6.19
C THR A 119 -13.22 8.62 -7.08
N GLY A 120 -14.50 8.29 -7.33
CA GLY A 120 -14.90 7.17 -8.18
C GLY A 120 -14.70 5.81 -7.53
N THR A 121 -15.04 5.71 -6.24
CA THR A 121 -14.96 4.49 -5.40
C THR A 121 -15.82 3.34 -5.93
N ASN A 122 -16.93 3.67 -6.60
CA ASN A 122 -17.84 2.74 -7.27
C ASN A 122 -17.46 2.41 -8.73
N GLY A 123 -16.44 3.08 -9.29
CA GLY A 123 -16.05 2.88 -10.68
C GLY A 123 -15.23 1.62 -10.90
N GLU A 124 -15.34 1.02 -12.10
CA GLU A 124 -14.64 -0.22 -12.44
C GLU A 124 -13.24 0.01 -13.02
N ILE A 125 -13.08 1.07 -13.82
CA ILE A 125 -11.82 1.43 -14.52
C ILE A 125 -11.65 2.95 -14.59
N ASN A 126 -10.41 3.42 -14.71
CA ASN A 126 -10.04 4.82 -14.96
C ASN A 126 -10.61 5.83 -13.95
N THR A 127 -10.76 5.42 -12.69
CA THR A 127 -11.07 6.31 -11.57
C THR A 127 -9.84 6.55 -10.72
N ASN A 128 -9.80 7.65 -9.96
CA ASN A 128 -8.71 7.91 -9.01
C ASN A 128 -8.54 6.74 -8.03
N TRP A 129 -9.64 6.16 -7.58
CA TRP A 129 -9.67 4.95 -6.77
C TRP A 129 -9.00 3.73 -7.45
N THR A 130 -9.47 3.36 -8.64
CA THR A 130 -9.00 2.14 -9.35
C THR A 130 -7.57 2.30 -9.87
N ASN A 131 -7.17 3.53 -10.21
CA ASN A 131 -5.80 3.85 -10.61
C ASN A 131 -4.79 3.60 -9.49
N LEU A 132 -5.15 3.89 -8.23
CA LEU A 132 -4.28 3.61 -7.10
C LEU A 132 -4.32 2.14 -6.66
N THR A 133 -5.53 1.57 -6.55
CA THR A 133 -5.74 0.26 -5.94
C THR A 133 -5.51 -0.91 -6.90
N LYS A 134 -5.92 -0.79 -8.16
CA LYS A 134 -6.00 -1.91 -9.13
C LYS A 134 -5.07 -1.77 -10.33
N SER A 135 -4.54 -0.59 -10.63
CA SER A 135 -3.65 -0.45 -11.79
C SER A 135 -2.30 -1.16 -11.58
N SER A 136 -1.86 -1.91 -12.58
CA SER A 136 -0.49 -2.42 -12.72
C SER A 136 0.07 -1.98 -14.07
N GLY A 137 1.24 -1.34 -14.09
CA GLY A 137 1.94 -0.98 -15.34
C GLY A 137 1.33 0.11 -16.24
N ALA A 138 0.04 0.44 -16.15
CA ALA A 138 -0.56 1.52 -16.93
C ALA A 138 -0.26 2.89 -16.28
N SER A 139 0.62 3.67 -16.92
CA SER A 139 0.79 5.09 -16.62
C SER A 139 0.07 5.89 -17.70
N ASP A 140 -1.07 6.49 -17.38
CA ASP A 140 -1.75 7.45 -18.25
C ASP A 140 -1.16 8.87 -18.15
N LYS A 141 -0.11 9.07 -17.32
CA LYS A 141 0.56 10.37 -17.20
C LYS A 141 1.34 10.65 -18.48
N LYS A 142 0.73 11.43 -19.40
CA LYS A 142 1.43 12.13 -20.50
C LYS A 142 2.60 12.90 -19.90
N GLY A 143 3.79 12.59 -20.40
CA GLY A 143 5.06 12.93 -19.77
C GLY A 143 5.26 14.41 -19.44
N THR A 144 5.85 14.63 -18.27
CA THR A 144 6.84 15.68 -18.05
C THR A 144 8.12 15.01 -17.55
N ALA A 145 9.25 15.40 -18.12
CA ALA A 145 10.55 14.81 -17.88
C ALA A 145 10.93 14.90 -16.40
N GLY A 146 10.83 13.78 -15.67
CA GLY A 146 11.19 13.69 -14.25
C GLY A 146 10.31 12.73 -13.43
N GLY A 147 9.12 12.35 -13.92
CA GLY A 147 8.23 11.41 -13.25
C GLY A 147 8.71 9.96 -13.38
N SER A 148 8.78 9.23 -12.27
CA SER A 148 9.05 7.79 -12.29
C SER A 148 7.95 7.10 -13.13
N TYR A 149 8.32 6.15 -14.00
CA TYR A 149 7.46 5.45 -14.96
C TYR A 149 6.33 4.61 -14.31
N GLY A 150 5.47 5.21 -13.48
CA GLY A 150 4.47 4.51 -12.68
C GLY A 150 5.07 3.54 -11.65
N ILE A 151 6.37 3.67 -11.37
CA ILE A 151 7.13 2.79 -10.47
C ILE A 151 6.97 3.28 -9.01
N GLY A 152 6.87 4.59 -8.76
CA GLY A 152 6.73 5.17 -7.41
C GLY A 152 5.60 4.58 -6.54
N LYS A 153 4.50 4.13 -7.15
CA LYS A 153 3.36 3.50 -6.43
C LYS A 153 3.72 2.23 -5.65
N TYR A 154 4.87 1.62 -5.92
CA TYR A 154 5.36 0.45 -5.18
C TYR A 154 6.13 0.81 -3.91
N ALA A 155 6.49 2.08 -3.70
CA ALA A 155 7.27 2.52 -2.53
C ALA A 155 6.58 2.22 -1.18
N PRO A 156 5.25 2.40 -1.01
CA PRO A 156 4.56 1.99 0.22
C PRO A 156 4.72 0.49 0.52
N PHE A 157 4.55 -0.35 -0.49
CA PHE A 157 4.71 -1.81 -0.37
C PHE A 157 6.15 -2.21 -0.01
N ALA A 158 7.14 -1.51 -0.56
CA ALA A 158 8.55 -1.75 -0.22
C ALA A 158 8.88 -1.43 1.24
N CYS A 159 8.14 -0.52 1.87
CA CYS A 159 8.27 -0.18 3.29
C CYS A 159 7.52 -1.14 4.23
N SER A 160 6.79 -2.12 3.69
CA SER A 160 6.03 -3.12 4.46
C SER A 160 6.75 -4.46 4.46
N ASP A 161 6.90 -5.10 5.62
CA ASP A 161 7.36 -6.49 5.72
C ASP A 161 6.34 -7.50 5.16
N PHE A 162 5.08 -7.09 5.09
CA PHE A 162 3.99 -7.87 4.49
C PHE A 162 3.77 -7.54 3.02
N SER A 163 4.47 -6.54 2.46
CA SER A 163 4.13 -5.95 1.17
C SER A 163 2.63 -5.67 1.05
N THR A 164 2.05 -5.09 2.11
CA THR A 164 0.62 -4.89 2.30
C THR A 164 0.33 -3.46 2.73
N VAL A 165 -0.63 -2.83 2.06
CA VAL A 165 -1.01 -1.43 2.24
C VAL A 165 -2.53 -1.34 2.24
N PHE A 166 -3.10 -0.56 3.16
CA PHE A 166 -4.52 -0.22 3.13
C PHE A 166 -4.67 1.23 2.71
N TYR A 167 -5.57 1.46 1.76
CA TYR A 167 -5.99 2.79 1.34
C TYR A 167 -7.36 3.06 1.94
N SER A 168 -7.54 4.24 2.52
CA SER A 168 -8.82 4.76 3.00
C SER A 168 -8.99 6.17 2.45
N THR A 169 -10.21 6.57 2.15
CA THR A 169 -10.51 7.93 1.67
C THR A 169 -11.75 8.46 2.34
N TYR A 170 -11.77 9.76 2.53
CA TYR A 170 -13.00 10.55 2.62
C TYR A 170 -12.89 11.62 1.53
N ASN A 171 -13.66 11.51 0.46
CA ASN A 171 -13.48 12.34 -0.74
C ASN A 171 -14.42 13.54 -0.79
N GLU A 172 -14.21 14.42 -1.76
CA GLU A 172 -14.99 15.66 -1.92
C GLU A 172 -16.49 15.45 -2.23
N ASP A 173 -16.86 14.25 -2.68
CA ASP A 173 -18.24 13.82 -2.90
C ASP A 173 -18.91 13.32 -1.59
N GLU A 174 -18.25 13.53 -0.44
CA GLU A 174 -18.61 13.02 0.88
C GLU A 174 -18.66 11.48 0.97
N GLU A 175 -17.98 10.76 0.07
CA GLU A 175 -17.90 9.30 0.11
C GLU A 175 -16.73 8.82 0.98
N LYS A 176 -16.98 7.74 1.74
CA LYS A 176 -15.95 7.02 2.49
C LYS A 176 -15.75 5.64 1.87
N ALA A 177 -14.49 5.25 1.69
CA ALA A 177 -14.17 3.91 1.22
C ALA A 177 -12.78 3.46 1.66
N TYR A 178 -12.61 2.17 1.87
CA TYR A 178 -11.29 1.56 2.08
C TYR A 178 -11.09 0.25 1.31
N GLN A 179 -9.83 -0.07 1.03
CA GLN A 179 -9.40 -1.37 0.48
C GLN A 179 -7.95 -1.68 0.88
N GLY A 180 -7.71 -2.91 1.31
CA GLY A 180 -6.34 -3.43 1.44
C GLY A 180 -5.83 -3.98 0.13
N VAL A 181 -4.55 -3.78 -0.16
CA VAL A 181 -3.84 -4.35 -1.30
C VAL A 181 -2.60 -5.05 -0.77
N SER A 182 -2.39 -6.30 -1.19
CA SER A 182 -1.18 -7.06 -0.86
C SER A 182 -0.50 -7.50 -2.15
N ARG A 183 0.77 -7.10 -2.37
CA ARG A 183 1.53 -7.41 -3.59
C ARG A 183 2.60 -8.43 -3.27
N LEU A 184 2.35 -9.67 -3.65
CA LEU A 184 3.12 -10.85 -3.29
C LEU A 184 3.71 -11.50 -4.55
N VAL A 185 3.82 -12.82 -4.55
CA VAL A 185 4.22 -13.67 -5.67
C VAL A 185 3.09 -14.65 -5.97
N THR A 186 3.10 -15.27 -7.15
CA THR A 186 2.16 -16.35 -7.44
C THR A 186 2.30 -17.47 -6.41
N PHE A 187 1.18 -17.95 -5.87
CA PHE A 187 1.12 -19.09 -4.96
C PHE A 187 -0.09 -19.95 -5.30
N LYS A 188 -0.15 -21.17 -4.74
CA LYS A 188 -1.28 -22.09 -4.92
C LYS A 188 -2.30 -21.90 -3.79
N ARG A 189 -3.56 -21.70 -4.14
CA ARG A 189 -4.69 -21.61 -3.21
C ARG A 189 -5.16 -23.00 -2.75
N GLU A 190 -6.10 -23.03 -1.82
CA GLU A 190 -6.73 -24.27 -1.32
C GLU A 190 -7.53 -25.04 -2.38
N ASP A 191 -8.10 -24.32 -3.36
CA ASP A 191 -8.81 -24.89 -4.51
C ASP A 191 -7.86 -25.31 -5.64
N ASP A 192 -6.56 -25.41 -5.34
CA ASP A 192 -5.49 -25.80 -6.26
C ASP A 192 -5.20 -24.81 -7.41
N GLU A 193 -5.90 -23.68 -7.47
CA GLU A 193 -5.67 -22.60 -8.42
C GLU A 193 -4.42 -21.77 -8.09
N THR A 194 -3.69 -21.31 -9.12
CA THR A 194 -2.55 -20.40 -8.97
C THR A 194 -2.99 -18.94 -8.99
N THR A 195 -2.37 -18.09 -8.18
CA THR A 195 -2.78 -16.68 -8.06
C THR A 195 -1.99 -15.72 -8.95
N GLN A 196 -2.55 -14.54 -9.19
CA GLN A 196 -1.85 -13.43 -9.86
C GLN A 196 -0.75 -12.78 -9.00
N GLY A 197 -0.50 -13.25 -7.78
CA GLY A 197 0.44 -12.64 -6.85
C GLY A 197 0.01 -11.27 -6.31
N ILE A 198 -1.29 -10.95 -6.37
CA ILE A 198 -1.87 -9.76 -5.75
C ILE A 198 -3.17 -10.14 -5.06
N GLY A 199 -3.42 -9.56 -3.89
CA GLY A 199 -4.64 -9.73 -3.12
C GLY A 199 -5.31 -8.41 -2.80
N TYR A 200 -6.62 -8.49 -2.58
CA TYR A 200 -7.45 -7.35 -2.20
C TYR A 200 -8.27 -7.69 -0.95
N TYR A 201 -8.19 -6.82 0.06
CA TYR A 201 -9.05 -6.88 1.24
C TYR A 201 -10.22 -5.94 1.05
N GLY A 202 -11.41 -6.49 1.00
CA GLY A 202 -12.63 -5.73 0.76
C GLY A 202 -13.83 -6.64 0.56
N GLU A 203 -14.84 -6.12 -0.11
CA GLU A 203 -16.06 -6.84 -0.41
C GLU A 203 -15.90 -7.79 -1.61
N GLU A 204 -17.00 -8.43 -2.00
CA GLU A 204 -17.03 -9.33 -3.16
C GLU A 204 -16.52 -8.67 -4.43
N LYS A 205 -16.02 -9.48 -5.37
CA LYS A 205 -15.41 -8.99 -6.62
C LYS A 205 -14.25 -7.99 -6.42
N ASN A 206 -13.62 -8.00 -5.25
CA ASN A 206 -12.54 -7.08 -4.88
C ASN A 206 -12.99 -5.60 -4.97
N THR A 207 -14.23 -5.29 -4.59
CA THR A 207 -14.70 -3.91 -4.42
C THR A 207 -14.26 -3.37 -3.06
N PRO A 208 -14.16 -2.04 -2.90
CA PRO A 208 -13.90 -1.46 -1.59
C PRO A 208 -15.04 -1.72 -0.60
N VAL A 209 -14.75 -1.47 0.67
CA VAL A 209 -15.78 -1.33 1.71
C VAL A 209 -16.13 0.14 1.82
N HIS A 210 -17.42 0.49 1.83
CA HIS A 210 -17.90 1.88 1.83
C HIS A 210 -18.04 2.45 3.24
N GLU A 211 -16.93 2.50 3.95
CA GLU A 211 -16.78 3.13 5.26
C GLU A 211 -15.34 3.62 5.43
N GLU A 212 -15.05 4.30 6.55
CA GLU A 212 -13.69 4.73 6.88
C GLU A 212 -12.94 3.63 7.62
N LEU A 213 -11.67 3.42 7.26
CA LEU A 213 -10.83 2.43 7.92
C LEU A 213 -10.34 2.92 9.29
N GLY A 214 -10.98 2.47 10.37
CA GLY A 214 -10.62 2.81 11.74
C GLY A 214 -9.47 1.98 12.34
N LEU A 215 -8.29 1.97 11.71
CA LEU A 215 -7.12 1.24 12.24
C LEU A 215 -6.41 1.97 13.39
N ASP A 216 -6.18 3.28 13.24
CA ASP A 216 -5.69 4.10 14.34
C ASP A 216 -6.87 4.64 15.14
N LYS A 217 -7.01 4.18 16.39
CA LYS A 217 -8.10 4.57 17.29
C LYS A 217 -8.05 6.06 17.70
N PHE A 218 -6.92 6.73 17.47
CA PHE A 218 -6.74 8.15 17.78
C PHE A 218 -6.93 9.05 16.56
N PHE A 219 -7.37 8.49 15.42
CA PHE A 219 -7.56 9.23 14.19
C PHE A 219 -8.89 8.90 13.54
N ALA A 220 -9.59 9.95 13.14
CA ALA A 220 -10.76 9.89 12.29
C ALA A 220 -10.85 11.20 11.52
N ARG A 221 -11.41 11.15 10.31
CA ARG A 221 -11.68 12.34 9.50
C ARG A 221 -13.01 12.97 9.91
N GLU A 222 -12.99 14.26 10.20
CA GLU A 222 -14.20 15.03 10.44
C GLU A 222 -14.89 15.40 9.12
N LYS A 223 -16.14 15.88 9.22
CA LYS A 223 -16.89 16.34 8.04
C LYS A 223 -16.14 17.49 7.36
N GLY A 224 -15.85 17.34 6.08
CA GLY A 224 -15.08 18.30 5.28
C GLY A 224 -13.57 18.08 5.26
N ASP A 225 -13.03 17.14 6.06
CA ASP A 225 -11.60 16.79 6.07
C ASP A 225 -11.26 15.81 4.95
N TYR A 226 -11.47 16.26 3.71
CA TYR A 226 -11.26 15.44 2.54
C TYR A 226 -9.79 15.10 2.33
N GLY A 227 -9.56 13.84 1.97
CA GLY A 227 -8.26 13.32 1.60
C GLY A 227 -8.16 11.80 1.70
N THR A 228 -6.93 11.33 1.62
CA THR A 228 -6.54 9.93 1.52
C THR A 228 -5.64 9.56 2.69
N ASP A 229 -5.90 8.40 3.27
CA ASP A 229 -5.02 7.75 4.24
C ASP A 229 -4.40 6.50 3.63
N ILE A 230 -3.09 6.37 3.82
CA ILE A 230 -2.30 5.22 3.40
C ILE A 230 -1.74 4.58 4.67
N TYR A 231 -2.15 3.35 4.95
CA TYR A 231 -1.68 2.56 6.08
C TYR A 231 -0.74 1.47 5.58
N ILE A 232 0.55 1.59 5.87
CA ILE A 232 1.56 0.60 5.51
C ILE A 232 1.64 -0.41 6.65
N ALA A 233 1.15 -1.63 6.43
CA ALA A 233 1.12 -2.68 7.45
C ALA A 233 2.51 -3.28 7.68
N ALA A 234 2.83 -3.66 8.91
CA ALA A 234 4.14 -4.20 9.30
C ALA A 234 5.27 -3.28 8.80
N TYR A 235 5.23 -2.02 9.22
CA TYR A 235 6.15 -0.99 8.75
C TYR A 235 7.58 -1.27 9.22
N LYS A 236 8.48 -1.50 8.25
CA LYS A 236 9.87 -1.96 8.44
C LYS A 236 10.75 -1.05 9.30
N TYR A 237 10.42 0.23 9.36
CA TYR A 237 11.30 1.26 9.91
C TYR A 237 10.78 1.86 11.21
N ALA A 238 9.76 1.26 11.83
CA ALA A 238 9.09 1.78 13.02
C ALA A 238 10.06 2.03 14.19
N THR A 239 11.09 1.19 14.35
CA THR A 239 12.09 1.29 15.44
C THR A 239 13.31 2.15 15.07
N GLY A 240 13.38 2.67 13.85
CA GLY A 240 14.50 3.49 13.36
C GLY A 240 14.23 4.99 13.41
N ASP A 241 15.18 5.78 12.88
CA ASP A 241 15.04 7.23 12.73
C ASP A 241 14.22 7.58 11.47
N TRP A 242 13.01 7.02 11.39
CA TRP A 242 12.12 7.16 10.24
C TRP A 242 11.68 8.60 10.04
N GLN A 243 11.43 9.35 11.12
CA GLN A 243 11.03 10.76 11.08
C GLN A 243 12.09 11.59 10.36
N LYS A 244 13.34 11.50 10.79
CA LYS A 244 14.45 12.22 10.15
C LYS A 244 14.64 11.77 8.70
N SER A 245 14.49 10.48 8.42
CA SER A 245 14.62 9.95 7.06
C SER A 245 13.54 10.50 6.11
N ILE A 246 12.31 10.66 6.60
CA ILE A 246 11.21 11.29 5.85
C ILE A 246 11.49 12.80 5.68
N VAL A 247 11.87 13.51 6.74
CA VAL A 247 12.20 14.95 6.66
C VAL A 247 13.33 15.21 5.65
N ILE A 248 14.44 14.47 5.73
CA ILE A 248 15.54 14.58 4.77
C ILE A 248 15.05 14.33 3.34
N SER A 249 14.19 13.34 3.14
CA SER A 249 13.67 13.01 1.83
C SER A 249 12.75 14.09 1.25
N ILE A 250 11.93 14.72 2.09
CA ILE A 250 11.09 15.85 1.70
C ILE A 250 11.95 17.06 1.36
N LEU A 251 12.93 17.39 2.21
CA LEU A 251 13.88 18.48 1.93
C LEU A 251 14.62 18.21 0.61
N ASP A 252 15.22 17.04 0.41
CA ASP A 252 15.89 16.69 -0.84
C ASP A 252 14.99 16.80 -2.08
N GLY A 253 13.70 16.45 -1.94
CA GLY A 253 12.74 16.43 -3.05
C GLY A 253 12.10 17.78 -3.37
N PHE A 254 11.98 18.66 -2.38
CA PHE A 254 11.18 19.89 -2.44
C PHE A 254 11.91 21.14 -1.92
N LEU A 255 13.21 21.08 -1.62
CA LEU A 255 13.96 22.22 -1.04
C LEU A 255 13.72 23.53 -1.81
N GLY A 256 13.78 23.48 -3.14
CA GLY A 256 13.56 24.66 -3.98
C GLY A 256 12.16 25.25 -3.86
N ALA A 257 11.14 24.42 -3.62
CA ALA A 257 9.75 24.89 -3.42
C ALA A 257 9.46 25.34 -1.98
N ILE A 258 10.31 24.96 -1.01
CA ILE A 258 10.19 25.36 0.40
C ILE A 258 10.98 26.65 0.67
N TRP A 259 12.05 26.89 -0.09
CA TRP A 259 12.95 28.03 0.08
C TRP A 259 12.42 29.33 -0.54
N ASP A 260 11.55 29.24 -1.55
CA ASP A 260 10.84 30.37 -2.19
C ASP A 260 9.61 30.82 -1.38
#